data_AF-A0A2N3KIS9-F1
#
_entry.id   AF-A0A2N3KIS9-F1
#
_cell.length_a   1.000
_cell.length_b   1.000
_cell.length_c   1.000
_cell.angle_alpha   90.00
_cell.angle_beta   90.00
_cell.angle_gamma   90.00
#
_symmetry.space_group_name_H-M   'P 1'
#
loop_
_entity.id
_entity.type
_entity.pdbx_description
1 polymer ?
#
loop_
_entity_poly.entity_id
_entity_poly.type
_entity_poly.pdbx_seq_one_letter_code
_entity_poly.pdbx_strand_id
1 'polypeptide(L)'
;MCAGYDPEREDGFDNFSIEKLSRHLAIWLLLRGGQANWSVAAEAFSTSCQDLVPAIDHRRSLIVSGDTIYFCGNRDSAKQAIAEHDILALIEHIVITKSRVVSIAEISEFSGEPSSRVRWAIANYSVWARRYRPGSHFDLGRCFSDWPRPGEQGGQK
;
A
#
# COMPACT_ATOMS: atom_id res chain seq x y z
N MET A 1 -6.90 -25.66 -10.07
CA MET A 1 -5.70 -25.70 -10.94
C MET A 1 -4.97 -24.39 -10.70
N CYS A 2 -3.90 -24.45 -9.91
CA CYS A 2 -3.11 -23.28 -9.54
C CYS A 2 -2.26 -22.87 -10.74
N ALA A 3 -2.34 -21.61 -11.16
CA ALA A 3 -1.41 -21.06 -12.15
C ALA A 3 0.00 -21.12 -11.54
N GLY A 4 0.92 -21.71 -12.31
CA GLY A 4 2.25 -22.10 -11.87
C GLY A 4 3.13 -20.91 -11.50
N TYR A 5 3.96 -21.16 -10.48
CA TYR A 5 5.16 -20.40 -10.19
C TYR A 5 6.15 -20.62 -11.35
N ASP A 6 6.48 -19.55 -12.06
CA ASP A 6 7.50 -19.51 -13.09
C ASP A 6 8.77 -18.88 -12.48
N PRO A 7 9.85 -19.65 -12.27
CA PRO A 7 11.08 -19.18 -11.65
C PRO A 7 11.95 -18.30 -12.58
N GLU A 8 11.60 -18.14 -13.86
CA GLU A 8 12.38 -17.37 -14.86
C GLU A 8 11.83 -15.95 -15.09
N ARG A 9 10.84 -15.51 -14.31
CA ARG A 9 10.30 -14.15 -14.38
C ARG A 9 11.25 -13.18 -13.65
N GLU A 10 12.34 -12.81 -14.32
CA GLU A 10 13.15 -11.63 -13.98
C GLU A 10 12.34 -10.34 -14.19
N ASP A 11 11.32 -10.13 -13.34
CA ASP A 11 10.73 -8.82 -13.05
C ASP A 11 10.56 -8.80 -11.53
N GLY A 12 11.61 -8.32 -10.85
CA GLY A 12 11.71 -8.23 -9.40
C GLY A 12 10.53 -7.50 -8.76
N PHE A 13 9.53 -8.27 -8.32
CA PHE A 13 8.76 -7.90 -7.14
C PHE A 13 9.56 -8.38 -5.94
N ASP A 14 10.61 -7.62 -5.61
CA ASP A 14 11.33 -7.80 -4.35
C ASP A 14 10.30 -7.95 -3.23
N ASN A 15 10.36 -9.09 -2.52
CA ASN A 15 9.74 -9.23 -1.21
C ASN A 15 10.01 -7.93 -0.46
N PHE A 16 8.95 -7.20 -0.07
CA PHE A 16 9.11 -5.91 0.58
C PHE A 16 10.08 -6.08 1.76
N SER A 17 11.14 -5.27 1.79
CA SER A 17 12.07 -5.33 2.92
C SER A 17 11.31 -5.10 4.22
N ILE A 18 11.77 -5.73 5.30
CA ILE A 18 11.18 -5.56 6.64
C ILE A 18 11.05 -4.06 6.99
N GLU A 19 12.06 -3.27 6.63
CA GLU A 19 12.06 -1.81 6.81
C GLU A 19 10.90 -1.13 6.07
N LYS A 20 10.67 -1.50 4.80
CA LYS A 20 9.62 -0.92 3.97
C LYS A 20 8.22 -1.33 4.45
N LEU A 21 8.03 -2.62 4.77
CA LEU A 21 6.78 -3.10 5.39
C LEU A 21 6.52 -2.40 6.72
N SER A 22 7.55 -2.28 7.57
CA SER A 22 7.46 -1.58 8.85
C SER A 22 7.06 -0.11 8.72
N ARG A 23 7.67 0.60 7.76
CA ARG A 23 7.32 2.01 7.47
C ARG A 23 5.88 2.12 6.98
N HIS A 24 5.48 1.28 6.04
CA HIS A 24 4.13 1.33 5.47
C HIS A 24 3.08 0.95 6.50
N LEU A 25 3.34 -0.04 7.36
CA LEU A 25 2.46 -0.41 8.46
C LEU A 25 2.25 0.77 9.44
N ALA A 26 3.31 1.51 9.77
CA ALA A 26 3.20 2.67 10.65
C ALA A 26 2.39 3.82 10.03
N ILE A 27 2.64 4.14 8.76
CA ILE A 27 1.86 5.14 8.01
C ILE A 27 0.39 4.70 7.96
N TRP A 28 0.13 3.46 7.57
CA TRP A 28 -1.19 2.87 7.49
C TRP A 28 -1.96 2.94 8.82
N LEU A 29 -1.31 2.58 9.93
CA LEU A 29 -1.90 2.71 11.26
C LEU A 29 -2.25 4.17 11.56
N LEU A 30 -1.33 5.12 11.30
CA LEU A 30 -1.59 6.54 11.54
C LEU A 30 -2.84 7.00 10.77
N LEU A 31 -2.94 6.68 9.48
CA LEU A 31 -4.10 7.03 8.65
C LEU A 31 -5.41 6.46 9.21
N ARG A 32 -5.38 5.24 9.76
CA ARG A 32 -6.54 4.55 10.34
C ARG A 32 -6.82 4.83 11.81
N GLY A 33 -6.25 5.90 12.37
CA GLY A 33 -6.53 6.26 13.76
C GLY A 33 -5.65 5.55 14.79
N GLY A 34 -4.46 5.13 14.37
CA GLY A 34 -3.33 4.74 15.22
C GLY A 34 -3.35 3.32 15.75
N GLN A 35 -4.35 2.51 15.40
CA GLN A 35 -4.45 1.12 15.87
C GLN A 35 -5.22 0.25 14.86
N ALA A 36 -4.93 -1.05 14.84
CA ALA A 36 -5.70 -2.04 14.10
C ALA A 36 -5.43 -3.46 14.60
N ASN A 37 -6.40 -4.36 14.40
CA ASN A 37 -6.22 -5.78 14.70
C ASN A 37 -5.27 -6.44 13.71
N TRP A 38 -4.57 -7.50 14.15
CA TRP A 38 -3.65 -8.29 13.30
C TRP A 38 -4.29 -8.75 11.99
N SER A 39 -5.51 -9.29 12.05
CA SER A 39 -6.20 -9.81 10.87
C SER A 39 -6.44 -8.72 9.82
N VAL A 40 -6.81 -7.53 10.27
CA VAL A 40 -7.07 -6.38 9.40
C VAL A 40 -5.78 -5.86 8.77
N ALA A 41 -4.67 -5.84 9.52
CA ALA A 41 -3.37 -5.48 8.97
C ALA A 41 -2.87 -6.53 7.97
N ALA A 42 -2.97 -7.81 8.32
CA ALA A 42 -2.58 -8.94 7.47
C ALA A 42 -3.37 -8.94 6.15
N GLU A 43 -4.68 -8.69 6.23
CA GLU A 43 -5.54 -8.54 5.06
C GLU A 43 -5.14 -7.34 4.21
N ALA A 44 -4.93 -6.16 4.81
CA ALA A 44 -4.56 -4.95 4.08
C ALA A 44 -3.26 -5.16 3.28
N PHE A 45 -2.24 -5.75 3.89
CA PHE A 45 -0.94 -6.02 3.26
C PHE A 45 -0.88 -7.34 2.49
N SER A 46 -1.97 -8.12 2.46
CA SER A 46 -2.03 -9.45 1.82
C SER A 46 -0.88 -10.37 2.25
N THR A 47 -0.65 -10.42 3.56
CA THR A 47 0.43 -11.18 4.21
C THR A 47 -0.12 -11.96 5.41
N SER A 48 0.65 -12.86 6.01
CA SER A 48 0.23 -13.51 7.27
C SER A 48 0.53 -12.64 8.49
N CYS A 49 -0.15 -12.88 9.62
CA CYS A 49 0.17 -12.21 10.88
C CYS A 49 1.62 -12.50 11.33
N GLN A 50 2.18 -13.67 11.00
CA GLN A 50 3.56 -14.02 11.35
C GLN A 50 4.57 -13.14 10.61
N ASP A 51 4.28 -12.78 9.37
CA ASP A 51 5.15 -11.92 8.56
C ASP A 51 5.15 -10.46 9.02
N LEU A 52 4.12 -10.03 9.76
CA LEU A 52 4.03 -8.69 10.33
C LEU A 52 4.90 -8.52 11.59
N VAL A 53 5.18 -9.60 12.32
CA VAL A 53 5.99 -9.56 13.56
C VAL A 53 7.34 -8.87 13.35
N PRO A 54 8.20 -9.30 12.40
CA PRO A 54 9.50 -8.65 12.22
C PRO A 54 9.39 -7.18 11.81
N ALA A 55 8.34 -6.79 11.08
CA ALA A 55 8.11 -5.40 10.70
C ALA A 55 7.70 -4.52 11.89
N ILE A 56 6.94 -5.07 12.83
CA ILE A 56 6.57 -4.39 14.08
C ILE A 56 7.81 -4.24 14.98
N ASP A 57 8.54 -5.33 15.20
CA ASP A 57 9.73 -5.34 16.06
C ASP A 57 10.85 -4.43 15.54
N HIS A 58 10.93 -4.24 14.22
CA HIS A 58 11.90 -3.34 13.59
C HIS A 58 11.68 -1.87 13.94
N ARG A 59 10.48 -1.45 14.35
CA ARG A 59 10.13 -0.04 14.55
C ARG A 59 9.60 0.24 15.94
N ARG A 60 10.37 1.03 16.70
CA ARG A 60 10.05 1.46 18.07
C ARG A 60 8.73 2.23 18.24
N SER A 61 8.19 2.79 17.15
CA SER A 61 6.89 3.48 17.18
C SER A 61 5.70 2.53 16.97
N LEU A 62 5.93 1.22 16.93
CA LEU A 62 4.91 0.19 16.86
C LEU A 62 5.00 -0.68 18.10
N ILE A 63 3.84 -0.99 18.69
CA ILE A 63 3.73 -1.93 19.81
C ILE A 63 2.51 -2.83 19.59
N VAL A 64 2.49 -3.96 20.28
CA VAL A 64 1.39 -4.91 20.25
C VAL A 64 0.84 -5.06 21.67
N SER A 65 -0.48 -5.06 21.79
CA SER A 65 -1.16 -5.47 23.01
C SER A 65 -2.31 -6.40 22.64
N GLY A 66 -2.22 -7.65 23.06
CA GLY A 66 -3.18 -8.69 22.66
C GLY A 66 -3.24 -8.87 21.15
N ASP A 67 -4.43 -8.71 20.58
CA ASP A 67 -4.71 -8.86 19.15
C ASP A 67 -4.58 -7.56 18.34
N THR A 68 -4.15 -6.47 18.99
CA THR A 68 -4.13 -5.13 18.41
C THR A 68 -2.70 -4.59 18.29
N ILE A 69 -2.40 -4.03 17.12
CA ILE A 69 -1.17 -3.30 16.81
C ILE A 69 -1.45 -1.80 17.00
N TYR A 70 -0.56 -1.10 17.69
CA TYR A 70 -0.69 0.33 17.97
C TYR A 70 0.52 1.09 17.44
N PHE A 71 0.27 2.30 16.95
CA PHE A 71 1.30 3.31 16.82
C PHE A 71 1.49 4.02 18.17
N CYS A 72 2.69 3.93 18.76
CA CYS A 72 3.05 4.65 19.96
C CYS A 72 3.88 5.91 19.63
N GLY A 73 3.47 7.05 20.19
CA GLY A 73 4.11 8.35 19.95
C GLY A 73 3.08 9.47 19.71
N ASN A 74 3.56 10.67 19.40
CA ASN A 74 2.69 11.80 19.06
C ASN A 74 2.11 11.59 17.65
N ARG A 75 0.87 11.13 17.61
CA ARG A 75 0.17 10.80 16.36
C ARG A 75 -0.09 12.00 15.47
N ASP A 76 -0.38 13.17 16.04
CA ASP A 76 -0.68 14.36 15.25
C ASP A 76 0.57 14.89 14.55
N SER A 77 1.68 14.96 15.28
CA SER A 77 2.98 15.31 14.70
C SER A 77 3.43 14.28 13.66
N ALA A 78 3.27 12.99 13.94
CA ALA A 78 3.63 11.93 12.99
C ALA A 78 2.77 11.98 11.72
N LYS A 79 1.46 12.24 11.84
CA LYS A 79 0.57 12.44 10.69
C LYS A 79 0.96 13.65 9.84
N GLN A 80 1.31 14.76 10.47
CA GLN A 80 1.75 15.98 9.77
C GLN A 80 3.07 15.77 9.01
N ALA A 81 3.89 14.81 9.45
CA ALA A 81 5.14 14.45 8.80
C ALA A 81 4.96 13.45 7.62
N ILE A 82 3.77 12.88 7.42
CA ILE A 82 3.51 11.98 6.28
C ILE A 82 3.50 12.81 5.01
N ALA A 83 4.49 12.59 4.14
CA ALA A 83 4.55 13.27 2.86
C ALA A 83 3.64 12.58 1.84
N GLU A 84 3.24 13.29 0.78
CA GLU A 84 2.39 12.71 -0.26
C GLU A 84 3.02 11.48 -0.94
N HIS A 85 4.34 11.46 -1.07
CA HIS A 85 5.07 10.34 -1.64
C HIS A 85 5.03 9.08 -0.75
N ASP A 86 4.85 9.23 0.56
CA ASP A 86 4.67 8.11 1.49
C ASP A 86 3.32 7.43 1.25
N ILE A 87 2.28 8.21 0.98
CA ILE A 87 0.94 7.71 0.67
C ILE A 87 0.94 6.98 -0.69
N LEU A 88 1.62 7.53 -1.69
CA LEU A 88 1.84 6.86 -2.98
C LEU A 88 2.53 5.51 -2.81
N ALA A 89 3.61 5.46 -2.02
CA ALA A 89 4.34 4.22 -1.74
C ALA A 89 3.50 3.20 -0.95
N LEU A 90 2.67 3.66 0.00
CA LEU A 90 1.74 2.80 0.72
C LEU A 90 0.67 2.20 -0.20
N ILE A 91 0.01 3.03 -1.01
CA ILE A 91 -1.02 2.58 -1.96
C ILE A 91 -0.42 1.57 -2.94
N GLU A 92 0.76 1.87 -3.49
CA GLU A 92 1.48 0.94 -4.35
C GLU A 92 1.76 -0.39 -3.63
N HIS A 93 2.23 -0.37 -2.39
CA HIS A 93 2.47 -1.59 -1.62
C HIS A 93 1.19 -2.40 -1.49
N ILE A 94 0.11 -1.78 -0.99
CA ILE A 94 -1.18 -2.45 -0.80
C ILE A 94 -1.66 -3.05 -2.12
N VAL A 95 -1.51 -2.34 -3.24
CA VAL A 95 -1.99 -2.81 -4.55
C VAL A 95 -1.15 -3.95 -5.10
N ILE A 96 0.18 -3.84 -5.05
CA ILE A 96 1.09 -4.87 -5.57
C ILE A 96 0.93 -6.20 -4.83
N THR A 97 0.65 -6.17 -3.54
CA THR A 97 0.45 -7.41 -2.77
C THR A 97 -0.89 -8.08 -3.05
N LYS A 98 -1.83 -7.41 -3.76
CA LYS A 98 -3.09 -8.04 -4.19
C LYS A 98 -2.81 -8.85 -5.44
N SER A 99 -3.12 -10.14 -5.38
CA SER A 99 -3.06 -11.04 -6.54
C SER A 99 -4.22 -10.82 -7.53
N ARG A 100 -4.88 -9.65 -7.51
CA ARG A 100 -6.07 -9.32 -8.31
C ARG A 100 -6.19 -7.82 -8.55
N VAL A 101 -7.01 -7.47 -9.54
CA VAL A 101 -7.49 -6.10 -9.74
C VAL A 101 -8.36 -5.68 -8.54
N VAL A 102 -8.22 -4.44 -8.11
CA VAL A 102 -8.90 -3.84 -6.95
C VAL A 102 -9.64 -2.58 -7.34
N SER A 103 -10.81 -2.32 -6.77
CA SER A 103 -11.50 -1.05 -6.97
C SER A 103 -10.84 0.09 -6.19
N ILE A 104 -11.15 1.32 -6.59
CA ILE A 104 -10.71 2.51 -5.84
C ILE A 104 -11.35 2.53 -4.44
N ALA A 105 -12.58 2.04 -4.32
CA ALA A 105 -13.29 1.94 -3.06
C ALA A 105 -12.61 0.94 -2.11
N GLU A 106 -12.21 -0.23 -2.60
CA GLU A 106 -11.47 -1.23 -1.81
C GLU A 106 -10.13 -0.67 -1.33
N ILE A 107 -9.38 0.02 -2.18
CA ILE A 107 -8.11 0.64 -1.75
C ILE A 107 -8.34 1.79 -0.78
N SER A 108 -9.42 2.56 -0.94
CA SER A 108 -9.82 3.58 0.03
C SER A 108 -10.07 2.97 1.41
N GLU A 109 -10.78 1.84 1.46
CA GLU A 109 -11.02 1.09 2.70
C GLU A 109 -9.72 0.52 3.27
N PHE A 110 -8.91 -0.15 2.46
CA PHE A 110 -7.66 -0.74 2.93
C PHE A 110 -6.67 0.31 3.38
N SER A 111 -6.44 1.39 2.64
CA SER A 111 -5.44 2.42 3.00
C SER A 111 -5.89 3.36 4.11
N GLY A 112 -7.20 3.49 4.34
CA GLY A 112 -7.77 4.53 5.22
C GLY A 112 -7.79 5.93 4.59
N GLU A 113 -7.43 6.06 3.32
CA GLU A 113 -7.49 7.31 2.56
C GLU A 113 -8.85 7.49 1.88
N PRO A 114 -9.37 8.72 1.72
CA PRO A 114 -10.57 8.95 0.93
C PRO A 114 -10.31 8.61 -0.54
N SER A 115 -11.35 8.15 -1.24
CA SER A 115 -11.26 7.74 -2.65
C SER A 115 -10.72 8.84 -3.58
N SER A 116 -10.93 10.13 -3.24
CA SER A 116 -10.35 11.26 -3.96
C SER A 116 -8.82 11.29 -3.89
N ARG A 117 -8.24 10.96 -2.72
CA ARG A 117 -6.80 10.88 -2.50
C ARG A 117 -6.19 9.66 -3.17
N VAL A 118 -6.91 8.54 -3.20
CA VAL A 118 -6.53 7.36 -3.99
C VAL A 118 -6.50 7.70 -5.49
N ARG A 119 -7.52 8.37 -6.03
CA ARG A 119 -7.53 8.82 -7.43
C ARG A 119 -6.36 9.75 -7.75
N TRP A 120 -6.08 10.70 -6.86
CA TRP A 120 -4.91 11.59 -7.00
C TRP A 120 -3.61 10.78 -7.02
N ALA A 121 -3.45 9.79 -6.15
CA ALA A 121 -2.27 8.95 -6.10
C ALA A 121 -2.08 8.18 -7.42
N ILE A 122 -3.15 7.59 -7.96
CA ILE A 122 -3.07 6.89 -9.25
C ILE A 122 -2.66 7.85 -10.39
N ALA A 123 -3.26 9.06 -10.45
CA ALA A 123 -2.92 10.05 -11.47
C ALA A 123 -1.45 10.52 -11.41
N ASN A 124 -0.87 10.59 -10.21
CA ASN A 124 0.47 11.13 -10.00
C ASN A 124 1.55 10.05 -9.93
N TYR A 125 1.17 8.76 -9.91
CA TYR A 125 2.10 7.65 -9.76
C TYR A 125 3.18 7.64 -10.83
N SER A 126 2.86 7.86 -12.11
CA SER A 126 3.86 7.84 -13.19
C SER A 126 4.91 8.95 -13.06
N VAL A 127 4.57 10.08 -12.44
CA VAL A 127 5.56 11.15 -12.16
C VAL A 127 6.43 10.74 -10.96
N TRP A 128 5.81 10.23 -9.90
CA TRP A 128 6.50 9.73 -8.73
C TRP A 128 7.46 8.58 -9.06
N ALA A 129 6.99 7.55 -9.77
CA ALA A 129 7.76 6.37 -10.12
C ALA A 129 9.00 6.73 -10.93
N ARG A 130 8.89 7.64 -11.91
CA ARG A 130 10.07 8.13 -12.66
C ARG A 130 11.13 8.78 -11.78
N ARG A 131 10.73 9.44 -10.70
CA ARG A 131 11.65 10.14 -9.78
C ARG A 131 12.25 9.21 -8.73
N TYR A 132 11.46 8.30 -8.18
CA TYR A 132 11.83 7.49 -7.01
C TYR A 132 12.13 6.02 -7.33
N ARG A 133 11.77 5.55 -8.53
CA ARG A 133 12.06 4.21 -9.08
C ARG A 133 12.36 4.28 -10.57
N PRO A 134 13.48 4.95 -10.96
CA PRO A 134 13.86 5.03 -12.36
C PRO A 134 13.97 3.62 -12.96
N GLY A 135 13.33 3.39 -14.10
CA GLY A 135 13.26 2.08 -14.76
C GLY A 135 12.04 1.22 -14.38
N SER A 136 11.21 1.63 -13.41
CA SER A 136 9.96 0.92 -13.14
C SER A 136 8.98 1.06 -14.30
N HIS A 137 8.52 -0.08 -14.82
CA HIS A 137 7.43 -0.17 -15.81
C HIS A 137 6.07 -0.43 -15.18
N PHE A 138 5.99 -0.41 -13.84
CA PHE A 138 4.73 -0.65 -13.13
C PHE A 138 3.73 0.49 -13.41
N ASP A 139 2.55 0.12 -13.88
CA ASP A 139 1.44 1.04 -14.12
C ASP A 139 0.37 0.83 -13.05
N LEU A 140 0.40 1.69 -12.03
CA LEU A 140 -0.54 1.63 -10.92
C LEU A 140 -1.99 1.68 -11.43
N GLY A 141 -2.29 2.41 -12.52
CA GLY A 141 -3.65 2.54 -13.06
C GLY A 141 -4.22 1.23 -13.60
N ARG A 142 -3.40 0.31 -14.11
CA ARG A 142 -3.85 -1.01 -14.61
C ARG A 142 -4.33 -1.95 -13.52
N CYS A 143 -3.98 -1.67 -12.27
CA CYS A 143 -4.36 -2.48 -11.13
C CYS A 143 -5.78 -2.17 -10.63
N PHE A 144 -6.44 -1.15 -11.21
CA PHE A 144 -7.76 -0.70 -10.79
C PHE A 144 -8.86 -0.99 -11.82
N SER A 145 -9.98 -1.52 -11.36
CA SER A 145 -11.14 -1.83 -12.23
C SER A 145 -11.83 -0.58 -12.76
N ASP A 146 -11.84 0.48 -11.94
CA ASP A 146 -12.63 1.70 -12.18
C ASP A 146 -11.74 2.89 -12.57
N TRP A 147 -10.49 2.61 -12.93
CA TRP A 147 -9.56 3.63 -13.42
C TRP A 147 -9.71 3.77 -14.94
N PRO A 148 -9.81 5.01 -15.47
CA PRO A 148 -9.95 5.22 -16.91
C PRO A 148 -8.76 4.61 -17.65
N ARG A 149 -9.02 3.69 -18.58
CA ARG A 149 -7.94 3.16 -19.42
C ARG A 149 -7.53 4.22 -20.44
N PRO A 150 -6.23 4.33 -20.78
CA PRO A 150 -5.80 5.17 -21.88
C PRO A 150 -6.56 4.78 -23.16
N GLY A 151 -7.45 5.66 -23.63
CA GLY A 151 -8.36 5.42 -24.76
C GLY A 151 -9.86 5.50 -24.45
N GLU A 152 -10.27 5.44 -23.17
CA GLU A 152 -11.70 5.54 -22.78
C GLU A 152 -12.17 6.97 -22.50
N GLN A 153 -11.27 7.96 -22.52
CA GLN A 153 -11.63 9.39 -22.31
C GLN A 153 -12.26 10.07 -23.55
N GLY A 154 -12.71 9.32 -24.56
CA GLY A 154 -13.15 9.87 -25.86
C GLY A 154 -14.48 9.34 -26.39
N GLY A 155 -15.44 9.04 -25.51
CA GLY A 155 -16.70 8.39 -25.88
C GLY A 155 -17.96 9.06 -25.36
N GLN A 156 -18.09 10.38 -25.46
CA GLN A 156 -19.41 11.02 -25.47
C GLN A 156 -19.73 11.43 -26.90
N LYS A 157 -20.60 10.66 -27.55
CA LYS A 157 -21.44 11.13 -28.66
C LYS A 157 -22.73 11.70 -28.08
#